data_AF-A0AAD5YA98-F1
#
_entry.id   AF-A0AAD5YA98-F1
#
_cell.length_a   1.000
_cell.length_b   1.000
_cell.length_c   1.000
_cell.angle_alpha   90.00
_cell.angle_beta   90.00
_cell.angle_gamma   90.00
#
_symmetry.space_group_name_H-M   'P 1'
#
loop_
_entity.id
_entity.type
_entity.pdbx_description
1 polymer ?
#
loop_
_entity_poly.entity_id
_entity_poly.type
_entity_poly.pdbx_seq_one_letter_code
_entity_poly.pdbx_strand_id
1 'polypeptide(L)'
;MRRVRIHNPVLPLIRSYHDHSYGYREARKWNLPDYSQTQLDNRTRNAPLLRYVDSLRTHGHRAAGIDPLNLLQREEVGALDPTRYGLTDNALRYDINGIVWTSPVGVDTEDPVEWTLGDITKHLRSIYVGRIAYEYMHSPSKKERLWFSHLLESERLKDMTARSANDKQRIHGLLARSETFDQFLQLKFPNLKRYGLEGGESMLPALDALFRVASESGVEHVILGMPHRGRLNLLTGLLEYSPRALFHKIKGGSEFPEQLGACGDVISHLSSWYPPPTRV
;
A
#
# COMPACT_ATOMS: atom_id res chain seq x y z
N MET A 1 -6.79 -26.62 2.94
CA MET A 1 -6.12 -25.40 2.44
C MET A 1 -5.13 -25.76 1.34
N ARG A 2 -5.56 -25.75 0.08
CA ARG A 2 -4.65 -25.97 -1.07
C ARG A 2 -4.04 -24.62 -1.44
N ARG A 3 -2.74 -24.44 -1.15
CA ARG A 3 -1.94 -23.33 -1.71
C ARG A 3 -2.03 -23.41 -3.23
N VAL A 4 -2.58 -22.38 -3.87
CA VAL A 4 -2.51 -22.23 -5.32
C VAL A 4 -1.05 -22.05 -5.69
N ARG A 5 -0.39 -23.15 -6.08
CA ARG A 5 0.91 -23.09 -6.75
C ARG A 5 0.64 -22.62 -8.16
N ILE A 6 0.73 -21.31 -8.37
CA ILE A 6 0.99 -20.76 -9.70
C ILE A 6 2.27 -21.47 -10.16
N HIS A 7 2.21 -22.18 -11.28
CA HIS A 7 3.35 -22.86 -11.89
C HIS A 7 4.31 -21.78 -12.42
N ASN A 8 4.98 -21.09 -11.51
CA ASN A 8 6.19 -20.38 -11.86
C ASN A 8 7.23 -21.47 -12.09
N PRO A 9 7.91 -21.51 -13.26
CA PRO A 9 9.17 -22.25 -13.32
C PRO A 9 9.99 -21.77 -12.12
N VAL A 10 10.65 -22.69 -11.41
CA VAL A 10 11.53 -22.37 -10.29
C VAL A 10 12.67 -21.53 -10.85
N LEU A 11 12.40 -20.25 -11.06
CA LEU A 11 13.38 -19.25 -11.40
C LEU A 11 14.21 -19.13 -10.13
N PRO A 12 15.54 -19.25 -10.23
CA PRO A 12 16.38 -19.09 -9.07
C PRO A 12 16.01 -17.77 -8.37
N LEU A 13 15.79 -17.84 -7.06
CA LEU A 13 15.52 -16.67 -6.21
C LEU A 13 16.65 -15.64 -6.32
N ILE A 14 17.82 -16.09 -6.78
CA ILE A 14 19.03 -15.30 -6.99
C ILE A 14 19.31 -15.22 -8.49
N ARG A 15 19.17 -14.03 -9.07
CA ARG A 15 19.63 -13.73 -10.43
C ARG A 15 21.03 -13.12 -10.35
N SER A 16 21.91 -13.48 -11.28
CA SER A 16 23.18 -12.79 -11.49
C SER A 16 22.95 -11.29 -11.66
N TYR A 17 23.88 -10.46 -11.18
CA TYR A 17 23.78 -9.00 -11.29
C TYR A 17 23.77 -8.52 -12.77
N HIS A 18 24.17 -9.38 -13.71
CA HIS A 18 24.32 -9.11 -15.13
C HIS A 18 23.66 -10.19 -15.98
N ASP A 19 22.99 -9.81 -17.07
CA ASP A 19 22.62 -10.75 -18.14
C ASP A 19 23.49 -10.53 -19.38
N HIS A 20 23.39 -9.35 -20.01
CA HIS A 20 24.05 -9.05 -21.29
C HIS A 20 25.28 -8.14 -21.14
N SER A 21 25.25 -7.23 -20.16
CA SER A 21 26.35 -6.30 -19.87
C SER A 21 26.43 -6.00 -18.37
N TYR A 22 27.57 -5.45 -17.94
CA TYR A 22 27.75 -5.05 -16.54
C TYR A 22 26.69 -4.03 -16.13
N GLY A 23 26.05 -4.25 -14.97
CA GLY A 23 24.94 -3.49 -14.43
C GLY A 23 23.58 -3.68 -15.14
N TYR A 24 23.51 -4.35 -16.30
CA TYR A 24 22.26 -4.52 -17.03
C TYR A 24 21.57 -5.83 -16.70
N ARG A 25 20.28 -5.70 -16.38
CA ARG A 25 19.39 -6.81 -16.07
C ARG A 25 18.09 -6.66 -16.86
N GLU A 26 17.83 -7.58 -17.77
CA GLU A 26 16.61 -7.59 -18.59
C GLU A 26 15.37 -7.79 -17.71
N ALA A 27 14.30 -7.02 -17.92
CA ALA A 27 13.10 -7.16 -17.11
C ALA A 27 12.47 -8.56 -17.28
N ARG A 28 12.03 -9.19 -16.18
CA ARG A 28 11.29 -10.46 -16.26
C ARG A 28 9.99 -10.22 -17.02
N LYS A 29 9.77 -10.96 -18.10
CA LYS A 29 8.49 -10.94 -18.82
C LYS A 29 7.47 -11.71 -18.00
N TRP A 30 6.60 -10.98 -17.31
CA TRP A 30 5.44 -11.57 -16.64
C TRP A 30 4.34 -11.82 -17.68
N ASN A 31 3.83 -13.05 -17.76
CA ASN A 31 2.70 -13.39 -18.63
C ASN A 31 1.46 -13.58 -17.77
N LEU A 32 0.50 -12.68 -17.94
CA LEU A 32 -0.86 -12.85 -17.44
C LEU A 32 -1.68 -13.44 -18.59
N PRO A 33 -2.45 -14.53 -18.38
CA PRO A 33 -3.38 -15.01 -19.40
C PRO A 33 -4.34 -13.89 -19.81
N ASP A 34 -4.60 -13.77 -21.10
CA ASP A 34 -5.60 -12.82 -21.62
C ASP A 34 -7.01 -13.43 -21.50
N TYR A 35 -8.04 -12.66 -21.83
CA TYR A 35 -9.44 -13.08 -21.72
C TYR A 35 -9.75 -14.35 -22.53
N SER A 36 -10.60 -15.21 -21.98
CA SER A 36 -11.19 -16.34 -22.72
C SER A 36 -12.19 -15.86 -23.77
N GLN A 37 -12.54 -16.71 -24.73
CA GLN A 37 -13.55 -16.36 -25.75
C GLN A 37 -14.90 -16.03 -25.12
N THR A 38 -15.33 -16.78 -24.10
CA THR A 38 -16.58 -16.54 -23.37
C THR A 38 -16.57 -15.18 -22.67
N GLN A 39 -15.43 -14.78 -22.09
CA GLN A 39 -15.25 -13.46 -21.49
C GLN A 39 -15.32 -12.35 -22.53
N LEU A 40 -14.72 -12.53 -23.71
CA LEU A 40 -14.80 -11.54 -24.79
C LEU A 40 -16.24 -11.35 -25.30
N ASP A 41 -16.99 -12.44 -25.45
CA ASP A 41 -18.39 -12.40 -25.86
C ASP A 41 -19.26 -11.70 -24.80
N ASN A 42 -19.05 -12.01 -23.51
CA ASN A 42 -19.74 -11.34 -22.42
C ASN A 42 -19.44 -9.83 -22.38
N ARG A 43 -18.15 -9.45 -22.49
CA ARG A 43 -17.71 -8.04 -22.53
C ARG A 43 -18.33 -7.27 -23.69
N THR A 44 -18.51 -7.92 -24.83
CA THR A 44 -19.15 -7.32 -26.01
C THR A 44 -20.65 -7.12 -25.79
N ARG A 45 -21.34 -8.14 -25.26
CA ARG A 45 -22.78 -8.09 -24.94
C ARG A 45 -23.08 -7.03 -23.86
N ASN A 46 -22.25 -6.97 -22.83
CA ASN A 46 -22.39 -6.09 -21.67
C ASN A 46 -21.42 -4.90 -21.72
N ALA A 47 -21.19 -4.33 -22.90
CA ALA A 47 -20.30 -3.18 -23.10
C ALA A 47 -20.66 -1.95 -22.22
N PRO A 48 -21.95 -1.62 -21.97
CA PRO A 48 -22.30 -0.54 -21.04
C PRO A 48 -21.79 -0.77 -19.61
N LEU A 49 -21.93 -2.00 -19.11
CA LEU A 49 -21.45 -2.40 -17.79
C LEU A 49 -19.92 -2.30 -17.71
N LEU A 50 -19.22 -2.79 -18.73
CA LEU A 50 -17.76 -2.71 -18.80
C LEU A 50 -17.27 -1.25 -18.68
N ARG A 51 -17.90 -0.33 -19.44
CA ARG A 51 -17.54 1.11 -19.39
C ARG A 51 -17.77 1.71 -18.01
N TYR A 52 -18.86 1.33 -17.34
CA TYR A 52 -19.15 1.77 -15.98
C TYR A 52 -18.11 1.24 -14.97
N VAL A 53 -17.76 -0.04 -15.05
CA VAL A 53 -16.71 -0.64 -14.19
C VAL A 53 -15.36 0.04 -14.41
N ASP A 54 -14.96 0.26 -15.67
CA ASP A 54 -13.70 0.94 -15.99
C ASP A 54 -13.70 2.40 -15.54
N SER A 55 -14.86 3.06 -15.55
CA SER A 55 -15.02 4.39 -14.97
C SER A 55 -14.80 4.39 -13.45
N LEU A 56 -15.34 3.41 -12.72
CA LEU A 56 -15.08 3.24 -11.28
C LEU A 56 -13.59 3.02 -10.98
N ARG A 57 -12.91 2.20 -11.79
CA ARG A 57 -11.45 1.97 -11.68
C ARG A 57 -10.65 3.25 -11.93
N THR A 58 -11.09 4.06 -12.88
CA THR A 58 -10.35 5.26 -13.33
C THR A 58 -10.61 6.45 -12.43
N HIS A 59 -11.85 6.66 -11.99
CA HIS A 59 -12.30 7.87 -11.33
C HIS A 59 -12.75 7.68 -9.88
N GLY A 60 -12.81 6.44 -9.37
CA GLY A 60 -13.26 6.16 -8.01
C GLY A 60 -12.46 6.90 -6.93
N HIS A 61 -11.15 7.08 -7.14
CA HIS A 61 -10.27 7.83 -6.25
C HIS A 61 -10.77 9.26 -5.96
N ARG A 62 -11.45 9.89 -6.91
CA ARG A 62 -12.01 11.26 -6.76
C ARG A 62 -13.14 11.32 -5.75
N ALA A 63 -13.82 10.21 -5.48
CA ALA A 63 -14.91 10.14 -4.51
C ALA A 63 -14.50 9.45 -3.20
N ALA A 64 -13.28 8.90 -3.11
CA ALA A 64 -12.81 8.15 -1.96
C ALA A 64 -12.63 9.03 -0.71
N GLY A 65 -13.00 8.52 0.46
CA GLY A 65 -12.90 9.21 1.76
C GLY A 65 -11.50 9.19 2.35
N ILE A 66 -10.55 9.87 1.71
CA ILE A 66 -9.13 9.89 2.12
C ILE A 66 -8.72 11.04 3.05
N ASP A 67 -9.63 12.01 3.28
CA ASP A 67 -9.34 13.15 4.15
C ASP A 67 -9.76 12.83 5.59
N PRO A 68 -8.82 12.72 6.55
CA PRO A 68 -9.15 12.41 7.94
C PRO A 68 -9.91 13.54 8.65
N LEU A 69 -9.79 14.79 8.19
CA LEU A 69 -10.48 15.94 8.77
C LEU A 69 -11.83 16.23 8.09
N ASN A 70 -12.07 15.59 6.93
CA ASN A 70 -13.26 15.78 6.10
C ASN A 70 -13.55 17.27 5.79
N LEU A 71 -12.49 18.05 5.55
CA LEU A 71 -12.55 19.47 5.18
C LEU A 71 -12.62 19.66 3.66
N LEU A 72 -12.11 18.68 2.89
CA LEU A 72 -12.17 18.71 1.44
C LEU A 72 -13.63 18.56 0.95
N GLN A 73 -14.21 19.66 0.48
CA GLN A 73 -15.45 19.61 -0.29
C GLN A 73 -15.15 19.02 -1.66
N ARG A 74 -15.68 17.81 -1.91
CA ARG A 74 -15.50 17.12 -3.19
C ARG A 74 -16.73 17.31 -4.06
N GLU A 75 -16.49 17.61 -5.33
CA GLU A 75 -17.54 17.62 -6.34
C GLU A 75 -18.08 16.21 -6.58
N GLU A 76 -19.35 16.13 -6.96
CA GLU A 76 -19.94 14.88 -7.38
C GLU A 76 -19.26 14.36 -8.65
N VAL A 77 -18.76 13.12 -8.57
CA VAL A 77 -18.08 12.49 -9.70
C VAL A 77 -19.13 11.85 -10.60
N GLY A 78 -19.67 12.62 -11.53
CA GLY A 78 -20.71 12.16 -12.45
C GLY A 78 -20.34 10.89 -13.23
N ALA A 79 -19.05 10.63 -13.45
CA ALA A 79 -18.57 9.40 -14.10
C ALA A 79 -18.90 8.11 -13.31
N LEU A 80 -19.22 8.21 -12.01
CA LEU A 80 -19.60 7.10 -11.14
C LEU A 80 -21.12 6.86 -11.09
N ASP A 81 -21.89 7.59 -11.90
CA ASP A 81 -23.33 7.40 -12.05
C ASP A 81 -23.61 6.34 -13.12
N PRO A 82 -24.21 5.18 -12.76
CA PRO A 82 -24.52 4.11 -13.71
C PRO A 82 -25.52 4.55 -14.80
N THR A 83 -26.39 5.52 -14.52
CA THR A 83 -27.42 5.96 -15.48
C THR A 83 -26.82 6.58 -16.74
N ARG A 84 -25.63 7.19 -16.63
CA ARG A 84 -24.87 7.74 -17.78
C ARG A 84 -24.42 6.69 -18.78
N TYR A 85 -24.39 5.42 -18.37
CA TYR A 85 -24.06 4.29 -19.21
C TYR A 85 -25.31 3.55 -19.69
N GLY A 86 -26.52 4.05 -19.40
CA GLY A 86 -27.77 3.36 -19.71
C GLY A 86 -28.12 2.23 -18.73
N LEU A 87 -27.46 2.17 -17.58
CA LEU A 87 -27.71 1.19 -16.54
C LEU A 87 -28.65 1.81 -15.49
N THR A 88 -29.96 1.61 -15.66
CA THR A 88 -30.99 2.24 -14.81
C THR A 88 -31.66 1.29 -13.83
N ASP A 89 -31.72 0.00 -14.16
CA ASP A 89 -32.34 -1.01 -13.30
C ASP A 89 -31.29 -1.69 -12.40
N ASN A 90 -31.36 -1.39 -11.10
CA ASN A 90 -30.46 -1.96 -10.10
C ASN A 90 -30.68 -3.46 -9.86
N ALA A 91 -31.87 -3.98 -10.17
CA ALA A 91 -32.22 -5.40 -9.98
C ALA A 91 -31.83 -6.25 -11.20
N LEU A 92 -31.54 -5.64 -12.35
CA LEU A 92 -31.12 -6.37 -13.54
C LEU A 92 -29.80 -7.10 -13.27
N ARG A 93 -29.78 -8.37 -13.68
CA ARG A 93 -28.64 -9.27 -13.48
C ARG A 93 -27.72 -9.21 -14.69
N TYR A 94 -26.43 -9.19 -14.43
CA TYR A 94 -25.38 -9.20 -15.43
C TYR A 94 -24.37 -10.28 -15.11
N ASP A 95 -23.90 -10.97 -16.14
CA ASP A 95 -22.74 -11.85 -16.04
C ASP A 95 -21.49 -10.98 -15.79
N ILE A 96 -20.84 -11.21 -14.65
CA ILE A 96 -19.64 -10.46 -14.25
C ILE A 96 -18.34 -11.05 -14.81
N ASN A 97 -18.39 -12.23 -15.43
CA ASN A 97 -17.20 -12.94 -15.90
C ASN A 97 -16.43 -12.13 -16.95
N GLY A 98 -15.14 -11.88 -16.71
CA GLY A 98 -14.30 -11.05 -17.56
C GLY A 98 -14.55 -9.54 -17.47
N ILE A 99 -15.46 -9.09 -16.61
CA ILE A 99 -15.74 -7.66 -16.35
C ILE A 99 -15.29 -7.27 -14.94
N VAL A 100 -15.72 -8.01 -13.91
CA VAL A 100 -15.34 -7.81 -12.50
C VAL A 100 -14.56 -9.03 -12.01
N TRP A 101 -13.48 -8.81 -11.28
CA TRP A 101 -12.56 -9.87 -10.87
C TRP A 101 -12.77 -10.32 -9.42
N THR A 102 -13.79 -11.14 -9.17
CA THR A 102 -14.10 -11.63 -7.81
C THR A 102 -13.24 -12.82 -7.38
N SER A 103 -12.82 -13.65 -8.34
CA SER A 103 -12.02 -14.86 -8.11
C SER A 103 -10.52 -14.61 -8.31
N PRO A 104 -9.65 -15.45 -7.70
CA PRO A 104 -8.22 -15.42 -7.98
C PRO A 104 -7.93 -15.63 -9.48
N VAL A 105 -6.88 -14.95 -9.98
CA VAL A 105 -6.40 -15.08 -11.36
C VAL A 105 -6.19 -16.55 -11.73
N GLY A 106 -6.79 -16.99 -12.85
CA GLY A 106 -6.64 -18.35 -13.38
C GLY A 106 -7.61 -19.39 -12.82
N VAL A 107 -8.57 -18.97 -11.98
CA VAL A 107 -9.76 -19.77 -11.65
C VAL A 107 -10.92 -19.23 -12.48
N ASP A 108 -11.05 -19.74 -13.70
CA ASP A 108 -12.20 -19.45 -14.53
C ASP A 108 -13.36 -20.36 -14.11
N THR A 109 -14.48 -19.76 -13.72
CA THR A 109 -15.76 -20.48 -13.65
C THR A 109 -16.35 -20.46 -15.05
N GLU A 110 -16.57 -21.65 -15.63
CA GLU A 110 -17.25 -21.77 -16.92
C GLU A 110 -18.72 -21.35 -16.82
N ASP A 111 -19.32 -21.47 -15.62
CA ASP A 111 -20.68 -21.03 -15.36
C ASP A 111 -20.75 -19.50 -15.15
N PRO A 112 -21.73 -18.82 -15.77
CA PRO A 112 -21.94 -17.39 -15.58
C PRO A 112 -22.28 -17.10 -14.12
N VAL A 113 -21.45 -16.28 -13.48
CA VAL A 113 -21.76 -15.72 -12.17
C VAL A 113 -22.52 -14.43 -12.42
N GLU A 114 -23.80 -14.44 -12.09
CA GLU A 114 -24.66 -13.27 -12.32
C GLU A 114 -24.85 -12.45 -11.05
N TRP A 115 -24.55 -11.16 -11.11
CA TRP A 115 -24.79 -10.21 -10.03
C TRP A 115 -25.78 -9.13 -10.47
N THR A 116 -26.54 -8.59 -9.52
CA THR A 116 -27.36 -7.42 -9.80
C THR A 116 -26.47 -6.19 -9.99
N LEU A 117 -26.93 -5.20 -10.77
CA LEU A 117 -26.21 -3.92 -10.90
C LEU A 117 -25.98 -3.25 -9.53
N GLY A 118 -26.93 -3.40 -8.60
CA GLY A 118 -26.78 -2.95 -7.22
C GLY A 118 -25.61 -3.60 -6.50
N ASP A 119 -25.48 -4.93 -6.60
CA ASP A 119 -24.38 -5.69 -5.99
C ASP A 119 -23.03 -5.31 -6.59
N ILE A 120 -22.95 -5.20 -7.93
CA ILE A 120 -21.74 -4.78 -8.64
C ILE A 120 -21.31 -3.38 -8.19
N THR A 121 -22.24 -2.44 -8.15
CA THR A 121 -21.98 -1.06 -7.73
C THR A 121 -21.52 -1.01 -6.28
N LYS A 122 -22.19 -1.73 -5.39
CA LYS A 122 -21.84 -1.80 -3.97
C LYS A 122 -20.43 -2.36 -3.77
N HIS A 123 -20.10 -3.47 -4.44
CA HIS A 123 -18.78 -4.09 -4.39
C HIS A 123 -17.68 -3.15 -4.85
N LEU A 124 -17.80 -2.62 -6.08
CA LEU A 124 -16.78 -1.74 -6.65
C LEU A 124 -16.62 -0.44 -5.86
N ARG A 125 -17.71 0.15 -5.35
CA ARG A 125 -17.62 1.36 -4.51
C ARG A 125 -16.96 1.07 -3.16
N SER A 126 -17.18 -0.10 -2.57
CA SER A 126 -16.49 -0.49 -1.33
C SER A 126 -14.96 -0.58 -1.49
N ILE A 127 -14.49 -0.85 -2.72
CA ILE A 127 -13.07 -0.96 -3.06
C ILE A 127 -12.51 0.41 -3.46
N TYR A 128 -13.10 1.04 -4.49
CA TYR A 128 -12.53 2.23 -5.14
C TYR A 128 -12.96 3.56 -4.51
N VAL A 129 -14.02 3.56 -3.69
CA VAL A 129 -14.59 4.75 -3.03
C VAL A 129 -14.53 4.58 -1.50
N GLY A 130 -13.57 3.78 -1.02
CA GLY A 130 -13.35 3.52 0.40
C GLY A 130 -12.46 4.58 1.08
N ARG A 131 -11.73 4.14 2.11
CA ARG A 131 -10.72 4.96 2.82
C ARG A 131 -9.33 4.92 2.16
N ILE A 132 -9.19 4.17 1.08
CA ILE A 132 -7.98 4.08 0.27
C ILE A 132 -8.39 4.44 -1.16
N ALA A 133 -7.65 5.36 -1.76
CA ALA A 133 -7.81 5.76 -3.15
C ALA A 133 -6.76 5.05 -4.01
N TYR A 134 -7.17 4.47 -5.13
CA TYR A 134 -6.29 3.77 -6.05
C TYR A 134 -6.20 4.51 -7.38
N GLU A 135 -4.98 4.79 -7.83
CA GLU A 135 -4.69 5.37 -9.14
C GLU A 135 -3.70 4.48 -9.87
N TYR A 136 -4.20 3.69 -10.81
CA TYR A 136 -3.37 2.75 -11.58
C TYR A 136 -3.74 2.68 -13.07
N MET A 137 -4.93 3.17 -13.44
CA MET A 137 -5.44 3.08 -14.82
C MET A 137 -4.62 3.90 -15.83
N HIS A 138 -3.80 4.85 -15.34
CA HIS A 138 -2.86 5.63 -16.15
C HIS A 138 -1.61 4.82 -16.58
N SER A 139 -1.33 3.66 -15.98
CA SER A 139 -0.21 2.82 -16.41
C SER A 139 -0.42 2.36 -17.86
N PRO A 140 0.61 2.47 -18.74
CA PRO A 140 0.53 1.99 -20.11
C PRO A 140 0.47 0.46 -20.19
N SER A 141 0.88 -0.24 -19.13
CA SER A 141 0.95 -1.69 -19.08
C SER A 141 -0.43 -2.29 -18.79
N LYS A 142 -1.06 -2.91 -19.80
CA LYS A 142 -2.30 -3.69 -19.63
C LYS A 142 -2.16 -4.73 -18.51
N LYS A 143 -0.99 -5.36 -18.41
CA LYS A 143 -0.71 -6.41 -17.42
C LYS A 143 -0.73 -5.89 -15.99
N GLU A 144 -0.13 -4.71 -15.75
CA GLU A 144 -0.17 -4.06 -14.43
C GLU A 144 -1.59 -3.64 -14.07
N ARG A 145 -2.32 -3.03 -15.01
CA ARG A 145 -3.72 -2.65 -14.78
C ARG A 145 -4.59 -3.84 -14.41
N LEU A 146 -4.49 -4.92 -15.17
CA LEU A 146 -5.19 -6.16 -14.86
C LEU A 146 -4.78 -6.72 -13.50
N TRP A 147 -3.49 -6.77 -13.20
CA TRP A 147 -3.02 -7.25 -11.90
C TRP A 147 -3.61 -6.46 -10.74
N PHE A 148 -3.66 -5.13 -10.84
CA PHE A 148 -4.33 -4.29 -9.84
C PHE A 148 -5.83 -4.58 -9.76
N SER A 149 -6.55 -4.61 -10.87
CA SER A 149 -7.99 -4.90 -10.86
C SER A 149 -8.28 -6.27 -10.23
N HIS A 150 -7.53 -7.31 -10.58
CA HIS A 150 -7.67 -8.64 -9.98
C HIS A 150 -7.34 -8.65 -8.48
N LEU A 151 -6.26 -7.99 -8.07
CA LEU A 151 -5.88 -7.95 -6.66
C LEU A 151 -6.94 -7.23 -5.82
N LEU A 152 -7.42 -6.09 -6.30
CA LEU A 152 -8.32 -5.21 -5.55
C LEU A 152 -9.76 -5.72 -5.51
N GLU A 153 -10.24 -6.32 -6.59
CA GLU A 153 -11.63 -6.78 -6.71
C GLU A 153 -11.88 -8.17 -6.14
N SER A 154 -10.81 -8.94 -5.91
CA SER A 154 -10.90 -10.29 -5.36
C SER A 154 -10.92 -10.31 -3.84
N GLU A 155 -11.46 -11.39 -3.27
CA GLU A 155 -11.45 -11.65 -1.82
C GLU A 155 -10.03 -11.71 -1.22
N ARG A 156 -9.01 -11.89 -2.07
CA ARG A 156 -7.59 -11.90 -1.66
C ARG A 156 -7.19 -10.65 -0.91
N LEU A 157 -7.71 -9.47 -1.27
CA LEU A 157 -7.38 -8.24 -0.56
C LEU A 157 -7.88 -8.29 0.89
N LYS A 158 -9.07 -8.84 1.13
CA LYS A 158 -9.64 -8.97 2.48
C LYS A 158 -8.80 -9.91 3.33
N ASP A 159 -8.39 -11.05 2.77
CA ASP A 159 -7.50 -11.99 3.46
C ASP A 159 -6.13 -11.36 3.77
N MET A 160 -5.55 -10.63 2.82
CA MET A 160 -4.26 -9.94 2.99
C MET A 160 -4.31 -8.79 3.98
N THR A 161 -5.48 -8.19 4.20
CA THR A 161 -5.68 -7.06 5.13
C THR A 161 -6.26 -7.48 6.47
N ALA A 162 -6.67 -8.74 6.63
CA ALA A 162 -7.09 -9.29 7.91
C ALA A 162 -5.98 -9.11 8.97
N ARG A 163 -6.34 -8.56 10.12
CA ARG A 163 -5.42 -8.31 11.25
C ARG A 163 -5.86 -9.11 12.46
N SER A 164 -4.92 -9.84 13.07
CA SER A 164 -5.14 -10.50 14.35
C SER A 164 -5.32 -9.48 15.48
N ALA A 165 -5.81 -9.91 16.64
CA ALA A 165 -5.88 -9.05 17.83
C ALA A 165 -4.49 -8.52 18.21
N ASN A 166 -3.46 -9.36 18.10
CA ASN A 166 -2.07 -8.99 18.39
C ASN A 166 -1.54 -7.94 17.39
N ASP A 167 -1.86 -8.06 16.10
CA ASP A 167 -1.49 -7.03 15.11
C ASP A 167 -2.13 -5.68 15.44
N LYS A 168 -3.42 -5.69 15.84
CA LYS A 168 -4.13 -4.46 16.23
C LYS A 168 -3.51 -3.83 17.48
N GLN A 169 -3.14 -4.64 18.48
CA GLN A 169 -2.43 -4.17 19.67
C GLN A 169 -1.06 -3.58 19.32
N ARG A 170 -0.30 -4.21 18.42
CA ARG A 170 0.99 -3.69 17.94
C ARG A 170 0.83 -2.34 17.25
N ILE A 171 -0.14 -2.22 16.34
CA ILE A 171 -0.45 -0.97 15.64
C ILE A 171 -0.79 0.12 16.66
N HIS A 172 -1.71 -0.15 17.58
CA HIS A 172 -2.08 0.79 18.64
C HIS A 172 -0.88 1.20 19.50
N GLY A 173 -0.03 0.25 19.90
CA GLY A 173 1.18 0.54 20.69
C GLY A 173 2.21 1.37 19.95
N LEU A 174 2.31 1.28 18.61
CA LEU A 174 3.15 2.16 17.80
C LEU A 174 2.60 3.59 17.74
N LEU A 175 1.28 3.73 17.53
CA LEU A 175 0.61 5.02 17.51
C LEU A 175 0.74 5.74 18.85
N ALA A 176 0.38 5.07 19.94
CA ALA A 176 0.42 5.63 21.29
C ALA A 176 1.84 6.03 21.71
N ARG A 177 2.86 5.22 21.38
CA ARG A 177 4.26 5.56 21.65
C ARG A 177 4.72 6.79 20.87
N SER A 178 4.33 6.91 19.60
CA SER A 178 4.65 8.07 18.78
C SER A 178 4.08 9.36 19.38
N GLU A 179 2.79 9.35 19.70
CA GLU A 179 2.11 10.50 20.29
C GLU A 179 2.71 10.87 21.65
N THR A 180 2.89 9.89 22.54
CA THR A 180 3.49 10.10 23.87
C THR A 180 4.90 10.69 23.76
N PHE A 181 5.68 10.25 22.78
CA PHE A 181 7.03 10.77 22.55
C PHE A 181 7.02 12.25 22.15
N ASP A 182 6.13 12.65 21.24
CA ASP A 182 6.00 14.06 20.84
C ASP A 182 5.49 14.94 21.99
N GLN A 183 4.50 14.46 22.76
CA GLN A 183 4.02 15.14 23.96
C GLN A 183 5.13 15.32 25.00
N PHE A 184 5.96 14.29 25.21
CA PHE A 184 7.10 14.35 26.11
C PHE A 184 8.12 15.41 25.66
N LEU A 185 8.47 15.43 24.37
CA LEU A 185 9.40 16.42 23.82
C LEU A 185 8.84 17.84 23.95
N GLN A 186 7.56 18.05 23.68
CA GLN A 186 6.89 19.34 23.86
C GLN A 186 6.95 19.81 25.32
N LEU A 187 6.74 18.91 26.28
CA LEU A 187 6.77 19.24 27.71
C LEU A 187 8.18 19.55 28.23
N LYS A 188 9.17 18.72 27.85
CA LYS A 188 10.54 18.83 28.38
C LYS A 188 11.42 19.82 27.63
N PHE A 189 11.14 20.04 26.34
CA PHE A 189 11.93 20.90 25.46
C PHE A 189 10.99 21.81 24.64
N PRO A 190 10.27 22.74 25.27
CA PRO A 190 9.24 23.54 24.61
C PRO A 190 9.76 24.41 23.46
N ASN A 191 11.03 24.83 23.53
CA ASN A 191 11.67 25.67 22.51
C ASN A 191 12.37 24.85 21.40
N LEU A 192 12.32 23.51 21.46
CA LEU A 192 12.96 22.65 20.49
C LEU A 192 12.12 22.56 19.21
N LYS A 193 12.74 22.86 18.08
CA LYS A 193 12.19 22.57 16.75
C LYS A 193 12.31 21.06 16.46
N ARG A 194 11.32 20.27 16.91
CA ARG A 194 11.35 18.80 16.82
C ARG A 194 10.81 18.21 15.52
N TYR A 195 9.99 18.94 14.78
CA TYR A 195 9.28 18.45 13.58
C TYR A 195 8.51 17.14 13.82
N GLY A 196 7.69 17.11 14.87
CA GLY A 196 6.99 15.92 15.37
C GLY A 196 6.07 15.23 14.35
N LEU A 197 5.61 14.03 14.67
CA LEU A 197 4.75 13.21 13.81
C LEU A 197 3.26 13.35 14.15
N GLU A 198 2.88 14.35 14.95
CA GLU A 198 1.49 14.61 15.35
C GLU A 198 0.56 14.69 14.13
N GLY A 199 -0.49 13.85 14.11
CA GLY A 199 -1.44 13.70 13.00
C GLY A 199 -0.96 12.81 11.83
N GLY A 200 0.27 12.31 11.87
CA GLY A 200 0.89 11.42 10.89
C GLY A 200 1.42 10.11 11.48
N GLU A 201 1.00 9.75 12.70
CA GLU A 201 1.52 8.62 13.49
C GLU A 201 1.34 7.29 12.76
N SER A 202 0.34 7.19 11.87
CA SER A 202 0.08 6.04 11.01
C SER A 202 1.25 5.66 10.09
N MET A 203 2.21 6.57 9.89
CA MET A 203 3.46 6.29 9.20
C MET A 203 4.28 5.18 9.89
N LEU A 204 4.32 5.14 11.22
CA LEU A 204 5.08 4.11 11.94
C LEU A 204 4.53 2.69 11.73
N PRO A 205 3.24 2.39 11.96
CA PRO A 205 2.71 1.07 11.66
C PRO A 205 2.77 0.72 10.16
N ALA A 206 2.72 1.72 9.26
CA ALA A 206 2.91 1.47 7.83
C ALA A 206 4.35 1.01 7.51
N LEU A 207 5.36 1.69 8.06
CA LEU A 207 6.76 1.30 7.91
C LEU A 207 7.07 -0.03 8.61
N ASP A 208 6.50 -0.27 9.79
CA ASP A 208 6.60 -1.54 10.49
C ASP A 208 6.08 -2.71 9.65
N ALA A 209 4.91 -2.54 9.02
CA ALA A 209 4.34 -3.53 8.11
C ALA A 209 5.22 -3.72 6.87
N LEU A 210 5.77 -2.64 6.30
CA LEU A 210 6.68 -2.69 5.16
C LEU A 210 7.95 -3.50 5.51
N PHE A 211 8.58 -3.23 6.65
CA PHE A 211 9.78 -3.94 7.10
C PHE A 211 9.51 -5.41 7.35
N ARG A 212 8.36 -5.75 7.95
CA ARG A 212 7.94 -7.14 8.13
C ARG A 212 7.78 -7.87 6.80
N VAL A 213 7.06 -7.29 5.84
CA VAL A 213 6.86 -7.89 4.51
C VAL A 213 8.18 -8.01 3.74
N ALA A 214 9.05 -7.01 3.84
CA ALA A 214 10.38 -7.06 3.24
C ALA A 214 11.21 -8.22 3.82
N SER A 215 11.23 -8.35 5.14
CA SER A 215 11.92 -9.44 5.84
C SER A 215 11.35 -10.81 5.46
N GLU A 216 10.03 -10.97 5.43
CA GLU A 216 9.37 -12.23 5.02
C GLU A 216 9.64 -12.58 3.55
N SER A 217 9.91 -11.57 2.72
CA SER A 217 10.27 -11.72 1.30
C SER A 217 11.76 -11.98 1.07
N GLY A 218 12.57 -12.05 2.14
CA GLY A 218 14.02 -12.29 2.06
C GLY A 218 14.85 -11.05 1.69
N VAL A 219 14.31 -9.84 1.86
CA VAL A 219 15.09 -8.61 1.70
C VAL A 219 16.03 -8.44 2.89
N GLU A 220 17.33 -8.34 2.62
CA GLU A 220 18.36 -8.23 3.67
C GLU A 220 18.65 -6.78 4.07
N HIS A 221 18.50 -5.84 3.13
CA HIS A 221 18.84 -4.43 3.34
C HIS A 221 17.73 -3.51 2.83
N VAL A 222 17.35 -2.55 3.67
CA VAL A 222 16.41 -1.47 3.33
C VAL A 222 17.13 -0.15 3.53
N ILE A 223 17.24 0.63 2.45
CA ILE A 223 17.81 1.99 2.48
C ILE A 223 16.64 2.97 2.47
N LEU A 224 16.49 3.75 3.54
CA LEU A 224 15.38 4.69 3.70
C LEU A 224 15.89 6.14 3.73
N GLY A 225 15.49 6.93 2.75
CA GLY A 225 15.63 8.39 2.78
C GLY A 225 14.38 9.02 3.39
N MET A 226 14.56 9.94 4.35
CA MET A 226 13.45 10.57 5.06
C MET A 226 13.75 12.05 5.37
N PRO A 227 12.79 12.98 5.21
CA PRO A 227 12.92 14.37 5.65
C PRO A 227 12.82 14.49 7.18
N HIS A 228 12.63 15.70 7.69
CA HIS A 228 12.59 15.98 9.14
C HIS A 228 11.29 15.53 9.85
N ARG A 229 10.14 15.50 9.16
CA ARG A 229 8.81 15.28 9.77
C ARG A 229 8.71 13.86 10.34
N GLY A 230 8.59 13.74 11.66
CA GLY A 230 8.51 12.45 12.37
C GLY A 230 9.78 11.62 12.32
N ARG A 231 10.92 12.21 11.93
CA ARG A 231 12.20 11.50 11.85
C ARG A 231 12.63 10.97 13.22
N LEU A 232 12.48 11.80 14.27
CA LEU A 232 12.83 11.39 15.63
C LEU A 232 11.95 10.23 16.12
N ASN A 233 10.66 10.24 15.79
CA ASN A 233 9.72 9.16 16.10
C ASN A 233 10.12 7.85 15.41
N LEU A 234 10.55 7.91 14.13
CA LEU A 234 11.04 6.73 13.42
C LEU A 234 12.33 6.19 14.04
N LEU A 235 13.30 7.07 14.30
CA LEU A 235 14.60 6.71 14.85
C LEU A 235 14.44 6.01 16.20
N THR A 236 13.70 6.58 17.13
CA THR A 236 13.55 6.03 18.49
C THR A 236 12.49 4.91 18.56
N GLY A 237 11.47 4.94 17.68
CA GLY A 237 10.35 4.03 17.72
C GLY A 237 10.56 2.70 17.00
N LEU A 238 11.25 2.71 15.86
CA LEU A 238 11.47 1.51 15.03
C LEU A 238 12.95 1.17 14.80
N LEU A 239 13.85 2.17 14.77
CA LEU A 239 15.27 1.96 14.46
C LEU A 239 16.16 1.91 15.70
N GLU A 240 15.56 1.73 16.88
CA GLU A 240 16.20 1.59 18.19
C GLU A 240 17.27 2.64 18.50
N TYR A 241 17.13 3.84 17.94
CA TYR A 241 18.05 4.93 18.21
C TYR A 241 17.95 5.32 19.69
N SER A 242 19.10 5.38 20.36
CA SER A 242 19.16 5.59 21.82
C SER A 242 18.48 6.92 22.22
N PRO A 243 17.42 6.89 23.06
CA PRO A 243 16.83 8.11 23.58
C PRO A 243 17.83 8.94 24.38
N ARG A 244 18.78 8.30 25.07
CA ARG A 244 19.85 8.98 25.81
C ARG A 244 20.74 9.80 24.88
N ALA A 245 21.15 9.23 23.74
CA ALA A 245 21.96 9.93 22.74
C ALA A 245 21.17 11.11 22.15
N LEU A 246 19.90 10.89 21.83
CA LEU A 246 19.02 11.96 21.33
C LEU A 246 18.92 13.12 22.34
N PHE A 247 18.65 12.83 23.62
CA PHE A 247 18.54 13.87 24.64
C PHE A 247 19.87 14.58 24.93
N HIS A 248 21.01 13.89 24.79
CA HIS A 248 22.31 14.53 24.87
C HIS A 248 22.51 15.56 23.75
N LYS A 249 22.17 15.19 22.50
CA LYS A 249 22.23 16.11 21.35
C LYS A 249 21.24 17.28 21.48
N ILE A 250 20.02 17.04 21.97
CA ILE A 250 19.04 18.10 22.23
C ILE A 250 19.56 19.13 23.25
N LYS A 251 20.36 18.70 24.22
CA LYS A 251 20.99 19.60 25.22
C LYS A 251 22.24 20.32 24.69
N GLY A 252 22.60 20.13 23.41
CA GLY A 252 23.78 20.74 22.79
C GLY A 252 25.05 19.89 22.84
N GLY A 253 24.95 18.64 23.30
CA GLY A 253 26.06 17.69 23.27
C GLY A 253 26.38 17.20 21.85
N SER A 254 27.59 16.66 21.67
CA SER A 254 28.00 16.03 20.42
C SER A 254 27.34 14.66 20.25
N GLU A 255 26.92 14.32 19.03
CA GLU A 255 26.49 12.98 18.63
C GLU A 255 27.66 12.03 18.38
N PHE A 256 28.88 12.58 18.26
CA PHE A 256 30.12 11.84 18.01
C PHE A 256 31.03 11.84 19.25
N PRO A 257 31.84 10.78 19.46
CA PRO A 257 32.93 10.80 20.42
C PRO A 257 33.87 11.99 20.20
N GLU A 258 34.28 12.66 21.27
CA GLU A 258 35.12 13.87 21.22
C GLU A 258 36.44 13.64 20.46
N GLN A 259 36.99 12.43 20.50
CA GLN A 259 38.24 12.06 19.84
C GLN A 259 38.17 12.18 18.31
N LEU A 260 36.98 12.15 17.72
CA LEU A 260 36.81 12.25 16.27
C LEU A 260 36.89 13.70 15.76
N GLY A 261 36.76 14.71 16.63
CA GLY A 261 36.82 16.12 16.23
C GLY A 261 35.76 16.53 15.19
N ALA A 262 34.65 15.80 15.10
CA ALA A 262 33.60 16.06 14.11
C ALA A 262 32.73 17.26 14.52
N CYS A 263 32.35 18.10 13.55
CA CYS A 263 31.53 19.29 13.79
C CYS A 263 30.04 18.98 14.10
N GLY A 264 29.55 17.79 13.73
CA GLY A 264 28.15 17.40 13.90
C GLY A 264 27.19 18.07 12.92
N ASP A 265 25.90 17.80 13.10
CA ASP A 265 24.80 18.43 12.36
C ASP A 265 23.57 18.66 13.27
N VAL A 266 22.47 19.18 12.74
CA VAL A 266 21.22 19.38 13.48
C VAL A 266 20.50 18.06 13.79
N ILE A 267 19.65 18.07 14.84
CA ILE A 267 18.91 16.88 15.28
C ILE A 267 18.05 16.22 14.19
N SER A 268 17.58 17.00 13.21
CA SER A 268 16.76 16.51 12.11
C SER A 268 17.55 15.75 11.05
N HIS A 269 18.89 15.71 11.13
CA HIS A 269 19.75 14.98 10.20
C HIS A 269 20.33 13.69 10.79
N LEU A 270 20.11 13.43 12.09
CA LEU A 270 20.59 12.22 12.76
C LEU A 270 20.18 10.96 11.99
N SER A 271 21.10 10.03 11.81
CA SER A 271 20.86 8.74 11.14
C SER A 271 20.99 7.58 12.13
N SER A 272 20.30 6.49 11.85
CA SER A 272 20.49 5.21 12.53
C SER A 272 20.84 4.14 11.51
N TRP A 273 21.71 3.24 11.93
CA TRP A 273 21.94 1.95 11.31
C TRP A 273 21.48 0.92 12.34
N TYR A 274 20.54 0.07 11.95
CA TYR A 274 20.09 -1.05 12.79
C TYR A 274 20.61 -2.34 12.17
N PRO A 275 21.66 -2.96 12.76
CA PRO A 275 22.12 -4.25 12.27
C PRO A 275 21.03 -5.30 12.57
N PRO A 276 20.93 -6.38 11.76
CA PRO A 276 20.09 -7.50 12.12
C PRO A 276 20.47 -7.98 13.53
N PRO A 277 19.49 -8.36 14.39
CA PRO A 277 19.82 -8.95 15.67
C PRO A 277 20.74 -10.12 15.41
N THR A 278 21.94 -10.09 16.00
CA THR A 278 22.90 -11.19 15.92
C THR A 278 22.16 -12.45 16.33
N ARG A 279 22.00 -13.40 15.41
CA ARG A 279 21.52 -14.74 15.75
C ARG A 279 22.51 -15.31 16.76
N VAL A 280 22.14 -15.30 18.04
CA VAL A 280 22.79 -16.07 19.10
C VAL A 280 22.27 -17.50 19.01
#